data_AF-A0A7K4EAT4-F1
#
_entry.id   AF-A0A7K4EAT4-F1
#
_cell.length_a   1.000
_cell.length_b   1.000
_cell.length_c   1.000
_cell.angle_alpha   90.00
_cell.angle_beta   90.00
_cell.angle_gamma   90.00
#
_symmetry.space_group_name_H-M   'P 1'
#
loop_
_entity.id
_entity.type
_entity.pdbx_description
1 polymer ?
#
loop_
_entity_poly.entity_id
_entity_poly.type
_entity_poly.pdbx_seq_one_letter_code
_entity_poly.pdbx_strand_id
1 'polypeptide(L)'
;MKITGRAEVETVTDVVCDVCRCSTRLDTGGHQFGTLQAHWGYGTAHDGERYELHLCEDCFFQTLAYLKQERRTQHLFSEDGQDLTDNLGLVAKNDYFGDAGSR
;
A
#
# COMPACT_ATOMS: atom_id res chain seq x y z
N MET A 1 -14.96 15.12 -42.49
CA MET A 1 -15.66 15.99 -41.52
C MET A 1 -15.51 15.36 -40.15
N LYS A 2 -14.92 16.06 -39.17
CA LYS A 2 -14.83 15.60 -37.77
C LYS A 2 -15.79 16.44 -36.94
N ILE A 3 -16.72 15.79 -36.25
CA ILE A 3 -17.64 16.45 -35.31
C ILE A 3 -17.15 16.06 -33.91
N THR A 4 -16.78 17.05 -33.11
CA THR A 4 -16.32 16.86 -31.73
C THR A 4 -17.33 17.47 -30.77
N GLY A 5 -17.72 16.70 -29.76
CA GLY A 5 -18.58 17.15 -28.65
C GLY A 5 -17.90 16.93 -27.30
N ARG A 6 -18.30 17.66 -26.27
CA ARG A 6 -17.83 17.46 -24.89
C ARG A 6 -18.56 16.27 -24.28
N ALA A 7 -17.83 15.39 -23.60
CA ALA A 7 -18.37 14.31 -22.79
C ALA A 7 -17.88 14.49 -21.35
N GLU A 8 -18.79 14.40 -20.38
CA GLU A 8 -18.45 14.33 -18.97
C GLU A 8 -18.15 12.86 -18.63
N VAL A 9 -16.99 12.62 -18.00
CA VAL A 9 -16.52 11.27 -17.62
C VAL A 9 -16.18 11.32 -16.13
N GLU A 10 -16.61 10.32 -15.37
CA GLU A 10 -16.17 10.15 -13.99
C GLU A 10 -14.70 9.76 -13.97
N THR A 11 -13.90 10.56 -13.27
CA THR A 11 -12.46 10.36 -13.12
C THR A 11 -12.07 10.49 -11.66
N VAL A 12 -11.12 9.67 -11.19
CA VAL A 12 -10.51 9.84 -9.88
C VAL A 12 -9.76 11.18 -9.88
N THR A 13 -10.24 12.12 -9.06
CA THR A 13 -9.65 13.46 -8.94
C THR A 13 -8.57 13.52 -7.86
N ASP A 14 -8.73 12.69 -6.83
CA ASP A 14 -7.76 12.54 -5.75
C ASP A 14 -7.88 11.19 -5.05
N VAL A 15 -6.77 10.75 -4.45
CA VAL A 15 -6.73 9.65 -3.50
C VAL A 15 -6.17 10.21 -2.20
N VAL A 16 -6.92 10.05 -1.12
CA VAL A 16 -6.59 10.64 0.19
C VAL A 16 -6.16 9.54 1.15
N CYS A 17 -5.15 9.82 1.96
CA CYS A 17 -4.70 8.90 3.00
C CYS A 17 -5.80 8.68 4.05
N ASP A 18 -6.13 7.42 4.33
CA ASP A 18 -7.17 7.05 5.30
C ASP A 18 -6.78 7.35 6.75
N VAL A 19 -5.49 7.58 7.02
CA VAL A 19 -4.97 7.92 8.36
C VAL A 19 -4.93 9.42 8.59
N CYS A 20 -4.10 10.16 7.84
CA CYS A 20 -3.87 11.58 8.06
C CYS A 20 -4.80 12.50 7.27
N ARG A 21 -5.60 11.95 6.35
CA ARG A 21 -6.50 12.70 5.45
C ARG A 21 -5.81 13.66 4.48
N CYS A 22 -4.49 13.56 4.29
CA CYS A 22 -3.76 14.31 3.28
C CYS A 22 -3.88 13.66 1.90
N SER A 23 -3.85 14.48 0.84
CA SER A 23 -3.81 14.01 -0.55
C SER A 23 -2.53 13.21 -0.80
N THR A 24 -2.63 12.18 -1.64
CA THR A 24 -1.51 11.34 -2.10
C THR A 24 -1.01 11.78 -3.49
N ARG A 25 -1.54 12.91 -3.99
CA ARG A 25 -1.19 13.47 -5.29
C ARG A 25 0.20 14.08 -5.26
N LEU A 26 0.98 13.83 -6.31
CA LEU A 26 2.28 14.47 -6.50
C LEU A 26 2.17 15.77 -7.31
N ASP A 27 3.11 16.68 -7.06
CA ASP A 27 3.24 17.94 -7.83
C ASP A 27 3.49 17.68 -9.32
N THR A 28 4.19 16.59 -9.64
CA THR A 28 4.45 16.13 -11.01
C THR A 28 3.22 15.50 -11.69
N GLY A 29 2.10 15.38 -10.98
CA GLY A 29 0.91 14.64 -11.40
C GLY A 29 0.94 13.17 -10.97
N GLY A 30 -0.25 12.56 -10.96
CA GLY A 30 -0.45 11.19 -10.47
C GLY A 30 -0.64 11.09 -8.96
N HIS A 31 -0.89 9.88 -8.48
CA HIS A 31 -1.07 9.54 -7.07
C HIS A 31 -0.07 8.47 -6.66
N GLN A 32 0.59 8.63 -5.52
CA GLN A 32 1.49 7.62 -4.95
C GLN A 32 1.04 7.28 -3.54
N PHE A 33 0.65 6.03 -3.34
CA PHE A 33 0.15 5.53 -2.06
C PHE A 33 0.41 4.03 -1.94
N GLY A 34 0.53 3.56 -0.71
CA GLY A 34 0.48 2.14 -0.38
C GLY A 34 -0.98 1.68 -0.20
N THR A 35 -1.25 0.42 -0.50
CA THR A 35 -2.56 -0.20 -0.24
C THR A 35 -2.42 -1.27 0.82
N LEU A 36 -3.18 -1.15 1.91
CA LEU A 36 -3.38 -2.22 2.88
C LEU A 36 -4.74 -2.85 2.61
N GLN A 37 -4.75 -4.09 2.12
CA GLN A 37 -5.99 -4.79 1.78
C GLN A 37 -6.05 -6.18 2.41
N ALA A 38 -7.26 -6.61 2.71
CA ALA A 38 -7.56 -7.96 3.15
C ALA A 38 -8.87 -8.44 2.54
N HIS A 39 -8.93 -9.72 2.22
CA HIS A 39 -10.15 -10.39 1.79
C HIS A 39 -10.26 -11.71 2.54
N TRP A 40 -11.21 -11.77 3.47
CA TRP A 40 -11.37 -12.89 4.38
C TRP A 40 -12.44 -13.85 3.85
N GLY A 41 -12.07 -15.13 3.75
CA GLY A 41 -12.96 -16.18 3.28
C GLY A 41 -13.58 -16.99 4.41
N TYR A 42 -14.33 -18.01 3.97
CA TYR A 42 -15.08 -18.92 4.85
C TYR A 42 -14.23 -19.51 5.98
N GLY A 43 -14.74 -19.43 7.21
CA GLY A 43 -14.11 -20.04 8.39
C GLY A 43 -13.10 -19.17 9.12
N THR A 44 -12.90 -17.92 8.70
CA THR A 44 -12.15 -16.92 9.49
C THR A 44 -13.05 -16.20 10.48
N ALA A 45 -12.48 -15.54 11.50
CA ALA A 45 -13.27 -14.74 12.44
C ALA A 45 -13.99 -13.54 11.78
N HIS A 46 -13.45 -13.09 10.65
CA HIS A 46 -13.91 -11.95 9.85
C HIS A 46 -14.48 -12.42 8.50
N ASP A 47 -15.14 -13.58 8.48
CA ASP A 47 -15.62 -14.21 7.25
C ASP A 47 -16.52 -13.28 6.42
N GLY A 48 -16.16 -13.13 5.14
CA GLY A 48 -16.85 -12.27 4.19
C GLY A 48 -16.45 -10.79 4.27
N GLU A 49 -15.59 -10.40 5.21
CA GLU A 49 -15.13 -9.02 5.32
C GLU A 49 -14.00 -8.72 4.33
N ARG A 50 -14.10 -7.55 3.71
CA ARG A 50 -13.09 -6.98 2.83
C ARG A 50 -12.67 -5.63 3.35
N TYR A 51 -11.36 -5.42 3.43
CA TYR A 51 -10.74 -4.17 3.85
C TYR A 51 -9.85 -3.65 2.72
N GLU A 52 -9.87 -2.35 2.52
CA GLU A 52 -8.99 -1.64 1.59
C GLU A 52 -8.72 -0.25 2.18
N LEU A 53 -7.45 0.07 2.39
CA LEU A 53 -7.00 1.36 2.90
C LEU A 53 -5.89 1.89 2.00
N HIS A 54 -5.94 3.18 1.69
CA HIS A 54 -4.92 3.93 0.99
C HIS A 54 -4.09 4.74 1.97
N LEU A 55 -2.78 4.56 1.94
CA LEU A 55 -1.84 5.20 2.86
C LEU A 55 -0.86 6.08 2.06
N CYS A 56 -0.71 7.34 2.47
CA CYS A 56 0.42 8.13 1.98
C CYS A 56 1.76 7.50 2.41
N GLU A 57 2.85 7.92 1.79
CA GLU A 57 4.20 7.37 2.04
C GLU A 57 4.56 7.35 3.54
N ASP A 58 4.36 8.47 4.24
CA ASP A 58 4.66 8.57 5.67
C ASP A 58 3.84 7.58 6.50
N CYS A 59 2.52 7.52 6.30
CA CYS A 59 1.65 6.61 7.04
C CYS A 59 1.96 5.15 6.70
N PHE A 60 2.30 4.85 5.45
CA PHE A 60 2.72 3.52 5.04
C PHE A 60 3.98 3.08 5.79
N PHE A 61 5.02 3.91 5.84
CA PHE A 61 6.25 3.57 6.56
C PHE A 61 6.08 3.53 8.07
N GLN A 62 5.17 4.33 8.64
CA GLN A 62 4.79 4.20 10.05
C GLN A 62 4.12 2.85 10.33
N THR A 63 3.16 2.42 9.50
CA THR A 63 2.53 1.10 9.61
C THR A 63 3.57 -0.01 9.45
N LEU A 64 4.48 0.12 8.48
CA LEU A 64 5.55 -0.86 8.27
C LEU A 64 6.50 -0.94 9.47
N ALA A 65 6.88 0.20 10.05
CA ALA A 65 7.71 0.26 11.25
C ALA A 65 7.04 -0.42 12.44
N TYR A 66 5.72 -0.21 12.61
CA TYR A 66 4.92 -0.91 13.61
C TYR A 66 4.97 -2.43 13.41
N LEU A 67 4.75 -2.92 12.19
CA LEU A 67 4.83 -4.37 11.90
C LEU A 67 6.22 -4.95 12.14
N LYS A 68 7.28 -4.22 11.77
CA LYS A 68 8.67 -4.62 12.07
C LYS A 68 8.90 -4.75 13.58
N GLN A 69 8.34 -3.82 14.36
CA GLN A 69 8.45 -3.83 15.82
C GLN A 69 7.66 -4.98 16.46
N GLU A 70 6.46 -5.27 15.98
CA GLU A 70 5.67 -6.43 16.44
C GLU A 70 6.42 -7.74 16.19
N ARG A 71 7.00 -7.91 14.99
CA ARG A 71 7.81 -9.10 14.66
C ARG A 71 9.03 -9.23 15.59
N ARG A 72 9.73 -8.12 15.88
CA ARG A 72 10.85 -8.13 16.84
C ARG A 72 10.41 -8.56 18.23
N THR A 73 9.28 -8.04 18.71
CA THR A 73 8.74 -8.35 20.02
C THR A 73 8.37 -9.84 20.14
N GLN A 74 7.73 -10.39 19.12
CA GLN A 74 7.34 -11.81 19.09
C GLN A 74 8.53 -12.77 19.00
N HIS A 75 9.63 -12.34 18.36
CA HIS A 75 10.84 -13.15 18.16
C HIS A 75 12.00 -12.77 19.11
N LEU A 76 11.74 -12.03 20.19
CA LEU A 76 12.77 -11.49 21.08
C LEU A 76 13.71 -12.58 21.67
N PHE A 77 13.21 -13.80 21.83
CA PHE A 77 13.95 -14.95 22.37
C PHE A 77 14.33 -16.00 21.31
N SER A 78 14.10 -15.72 20.03
CA SER A 78 14.46 -16.62 18.93
C SER A 78 15.90 -16.37 18.49
N GLU A 79 16.66 -17.45 18.25
CA GLU A 79 18.08 -17.38 17.82
C GLU A 79 18.24 -16.82 16.38
N ASP A 80 17.15 -16.67 15.62
CA ASP A 80 17.09 -16.19 14.23
C ASP A 80 17.07 -14.64 14.09
N GLY A 81 17.47 -13.91 15.13
CA GLY A 81 17.14 -12.49 15.34
C GLY A 81 17.74 -11.44 14.39
N GLN A 82 18.53 -11.80 13.37
CA GLN A 82 19.30 -10.82 12.58
C GLN A 82 18.71 -10.47 11.21
N ASP A 83 17.86 -11.31 10.60
CA ASP A 83 17.42 -11.12 9.20
C ASP A 83 15.93 -10.77 9.05
N LEU A 84 15.25 -10.44 10.16
CA LEU A 84 13.79 -10.43 10.21
C LEU A 84 13.14 -9.08 9.88
N THR A 85 13.86 -7.96 9.74
CA THR A 85 13.20 -6.64 9.66
C THR A 85 13.60 -5.71 8.52
N ASP A 86 14.77 -5.84 7.93
CA ASP A 86 15.27 -4.74 7.11
C ASP A 86 14.51 -4.61 5.79
N ASN A 87 14.11 -5.74 5.20
CA ASN A 87 13.40 -5.79 3.92
C ASN A 87 11.98 -6.35 4.05
N LEU A 88 11.33 -6.25 5.22
CA LEU A 88 9.96 -6.72 5.41
C LEU A 88 9.04 -6.10 4.35
N GLY A 89 8.44 -6.95 3.50
CA GLY A 89 7.53 -6.54 2.43
C GLY A 89 8.18 -5.85 1.23
N LEU A 90 9.51 -5.70 1.18
CA LEU A 90 10.19 -5.07 0.06
C LEU A 90 10.43 -6.07 -1.07
N VAL A 91 9.79 -5.84 -2.23
CA VAL A 91 9.87 -6.74 -3.39
C VAL A 91 11.09 -6.45 -4.27
N ALA A 92 11.41 -5.17 -4.50
CA ALA A 92 12.55 -4.75 -5.32
C ALA A 92 13.11 -3.40 -4.85
N LYS A 93 14.40 -3.16 -5.12
CA LYS A 93 15.07 -1.85 -4.97
C LYS A 93 15.50 -1.35 -6.34
N ASN A 94 15.39 -0.03 -6.56
CA ASN A 94 15.74 0.64 -7.82
C ASN A 94 14.93 0.15 -9.04
N ASP A 95 13.71 -0.35 -8.82
CA ASP A 95 12.80 -0.77 -9.89
C ASP A 95 11.93 0.41 -10.34
N TYR A 96 12.54 1.33 -11.08
CA TYR A 96 11.88 2.54 -11.56
C TYR A 96 10.82 2.27 -12.65
N PHE A 97 10.90 1.12 -13.32
CA PHE A 97 10.07 0.79 -14.49
C PHE A 97 9.03 -0.30 -14.22
N GLY A 98 9.15 -1.06 -13.12
CA GLY A 98 8.17 -2.07 -12.73
C GLY A 98 8.26 -3.37 -13.54
N ASP A 99 9.35 -3.58 -14.27
CA ASP A 99 9.52 -4.72 -15.18
C ASP A 99 9.86 -6.03 -14.44
N ALA A 100 10.17 -5.97 -13.14
CA ALA A 100 10.64 -7.12 -12.37
C ALA A 100 9.56 -8.18 -12.08
N GLY A 101 8.27 -7.90 -12.36
CA GLY A 101 7.14 -8.71 -11.88
C GLY A 101 6.23 -9.37 -12.93
N SER A 102 6.49 -9.25 -14.24
CA SER A 102 5.63 -9.87 -15.26
C SER A 102 6.04 -11.32 -15.55
N ARG A 103 5.62 -12.26 -14.69
CA ARG A 103 5.53 -13.69 -14.99
C ARG A 103 4.33 -14.33 -14.30
#